data_AF-A0A1U7GLW7-F1
#
_entry.id   AF-A0A1U7GLW7-F1
#
_cell.length_a   1.000
_cell.length_b   1.000
_cell.length_c   1.000
_cell.angle_alpha   90.00
_cell.angle_beta   90.00
_cell.angle_gamma   90.00
#
_symmetry.space_group_name_H-M   'P 1'
#
loop_
_entity.id
_entity.type
_entity.pdbx_description
1 polymer ?
#
loop_
_entity_poly.entity_id
_entity_poly.type
_entity_poly.pdbx_seq_one_letter_code
_entity_poly.pdbx_strand_id
1 'polypeptide(L)'
;MLHTPHALHPLTLWRKANRYSHAGFAGLLAEKFPGITVSKQAVSAWEQLLARPTPDKIAAIEKLTDHEVLAEDFREYRGRGRPPRKTVPAPQS
;
A
#
# COMPACT_ATOMS: atom_id res chain seq x y z
N MET A 1 -19.82 -11.82 21.40
CA MET A 1 -18.58 -11.08 21.07
C MET A 1 -18.47 -11.08 19.56
N LEU A 2 -18.90 -10.00 18.92
CA LEU A 2 -18.86 -9.88 17.46
C LEU A 2 -17.40 -9.77 17.05
N HIS A 3 -16.89 -10.77 16.33
CA HIS A 3 -15.70 -10.59 15.51
C HIS A 3 -16.04 -9.47 14.53
N THR A 4 -15.58 -8.25 14.78
CA THR A 4 -15.58 -7.22 13.75
C THR A 4 -14.75 -7.79 12.62
N PRO A 5 -15.33 -8.11 11.45
CA PRO A 5 -14.51 -8.55 10.33
C PRO A 5 -13.54 -7.39 10.09
N HIS A 6 -12.23 -7.68 10.08
CA HIS A 6 -11.25 -6.69 9.61
C HIS A 6 -11.77 -6.20 8.27
N ALA A 7 -12.25 -4.96 8.21
CA ALA A 7 -12.74 -4.39 6.97
C ALA A 7 -11.57 -4.49 5.98
N LEU A 8 -11.77 -5.24 4.90
CA LEU A 8 -10.74 -5.40 3.89
C LEU A 8 -10.45 -4.02 3.30
N HIS A 9 -9.17 -3.68 3.15
CA HIS A 9 -8.75 -2.42 2.53
C HIS A 9 -9.45 -2.25 1.18
N PRO A 10 -9.95 -1.04 0.80
CA PRO A 10 -10.67 -0.83 -0.45
C PRO A 10 -9.92 -1.32 -1.69
N LEU A 11 -8.60 -1.12 -1.74
CA LEU A 11 -7.72 -1.73 -2.75
C LEU A 11 -7.87 -3.26 -2.88
N THR A 12 -8.05 -3.98 -1.77
CA THR A 12 -8.31 -5.42 -1.78
C THR A 12 -9.65 -5.75 -2.39
N LEU A 13 -10.69 -4.98 -2.05
CA LEU A 13 -12.03 -5.16 -2.57
C LEU A 13 -12.06 -4.94 -4.08
N TRP A 14 -11.52 -3.80 -4.54
CA TRP A 14 -11.43 -3.44 -5.95
C TRP A 14 -10.68 -4.49 -6.76
N ARG A 15 -9.49 -4.87 -6.28
CA ARG A 15 -8.63 -5.84 -6.97
C ARG A 15 -9.31 -7.20 -7.10
N LYS A 16 -9.98 -7.68 -6.04
CA LYS A 16 -10.70 -8.96 -6.05
C LYS A 16 -11.95 -8.91 -6.93
N ALA A 17 -12.73 -7.82 -6.88
CA ALA A 17 -13.89 -7.61 -7.74
C ALA A 17 -13.50 -7.68 -9.23
N ASN A 18 -12.35 -7.11 -9.57
CA ASN A 18 -11.78 -7.12 -10.93
C ASN A 18 -10.89 -8.35 -11.24
N ARG A 19 -10.85 -9.36 -10.35
CA ARG A 19 -10.09 -10.61 -10.50
C ARG A 19 -8.58 -10.44 -10.76
N TYR A 20 -8.00 -9.34 -10.32
CA TYR A 20 -6.57 -9.12 -10.44
C TYR A 20 -5.78 -9.83 -9.33
N SER A 21 -4.68 -10.50 -9.69
CA SER A 21 -3.66 -10.89 -8.72
C SER A 21 -2.83 -9.68 -8.29
N HIS A 22 -2.08 -9.76 -7.18
CA HIS A 22 -1.17 -8.66 -6.78
C HIS A 22 -0.18 -8.29 -7.90
N ALA A 23 0.37 -9.31 -8.59
CA ALA A 23 1.26 -9.11 -9.73
C ALA A 23 0.52 -8.53 -10.95
N GLY A 24 -0.71 -8.97 -11.20
CA GLY A 24 -1.54 -8.45 -12.29
C GLY A 24 -1.91 -6.98 -12.07
N PHE A 25 -2.29 -6.61 -10.85
CA PHE A 25 -2.53 -5.21 -10.48
C PHE A 25 -1.28 -4.36 -10.65
N ALA A 26 -0.12 -4.83 -10.17
CA ALA A 26 1.14 -4.12 -10.33
C ALA A 26 1.51 -3.92 -11.81
N GLY A 27 1.31 -4.95 -12.65
CA GLY A 27 1.50 -4.86 -14.09
C GLY A 27 0.55 -3.89 -14.76
N LEU A 28 -0.74 -3.92 -14.40
CA LEU A 28 -1.75 -2.98 -14.89
C LEU A 28 -1.40 -1.53 -14.53
N LEU A 29 -0.94 -1.29 -13.30
CA LEU A 29 -0.53 0.03 -12.85
C LEU A 29 0.66 0.55 -13.67
N ALA A 30 1.64 -0.31 -13.93
CA ALA A 30 2.81 0.04 -14.75
C ALA A 30 2.45 0.25 -16.24
N GLU A 31 1.49 -0.51 -16.77
CA GLU A 31 1.00 -0.37 -18.15
C GLU A 31 0.24 0.95 -18.36
N LYS A 32 -0.62 1.33 -17.41
CA LYS A 32 -1.45 2.54 -17.51
C LYS A 32 -0.69 3.82 -17.17
N PHE A 33 0.32 3.73 -16.31
CA PHE A 33 1.07 4.88 -15.82
C PHE A 33 2.58 4.67 -16.04
N PRO A 34 3.11 5.04 -17.21
CA PRO A 34 4.53 4.88 -17.51
C PRO A 34 5.37 5.67 -16.49
N GLY A 35 6.36 5.00 -15.88
CA GLY A 35 7.17 5.53 -14.80
C GLY A 35 6.76 5.07 -13.40
N ILE A 36 5.59 4.43 -13.25
CA ILE A 36 5.17 3.86 -11.97
C ILE A 36 5.53 2.37 -11.93
N THR A 37 6.64 2.05 -11.26
CA THR A 37 7.07 0.66 -11.04
C THR A 37 6.65 0.17 -9.66
N VAL A 38 5.92 -0.95 -9.64
CA VAL A 38 5.39 -1.57 -8.43
C VAL A 38 5.65 -3.07 -8.45
N SER A 39 6.04 -3.62 -7.30
CA SER A 39 6.20 -5.06 -7.12
C SER A 39 4.95 -5.67 -6.48
N LYS A 40 4.65 -6.94 -6.77
CA LYS A 40 3.53 -7.67 -6.12
C LYS A 40 3.54 -7.59 -4.59
N GLN A 41 4.74 -7.55 -3.98
CA GLN A 41 4.93 -7.44 -2.54
C GLN A 41 4.51 -6.06 -2.01
N ALA A 42 4.75 -5.00 -2.78
CA ALA A 42 4.35 -3.65 -2.41
C ALA A 42 2.82 -3.53 -2.39
N VAL A 43 2.13 -4.07 -3.40
CA VAL A 43 0.65 -4.11 -3.44
C VAL A 43 0.09 -4.82 -2.21
N SER A 44 0.61 -6.02 -1.90
CA SER A 44 0.20 -6.77 -0.72
C SER A 44 0.48 -6.02 0.59
N ALA A 45 1.60 -5.28 0.67
CA ALA A 45 1.93 -4.49 1.84
C ALA A 45 1.00 -3.28 2.00
N TRP A 46 0.57 -2.66 0.91
CA TRP A 46 -0.41 -1.55 0.95
C TRP A 46 -1.79 -2.04 1.39
N GLU A 47 -2.25 -3.17 0.85
CA GLU A 47 -3.54 -3.79 1.25
C GLU A 47 -3.59 -4.17 2.73
N GLN A 48 -2.44 -4.53 3.31
CA GLN A 48 -2.31 -4.88 4.74
C GLN A 48 -1.93 -3.67 5.62
N LEU A 49 -1.84 -2.47 5.04
CA LEU A 49 -1.39 -1.26 5.73
C LEU A 49 -0.02 -1.44 6.42
N LEU A 50 0.85 -2.27 5.85
CA LEU A 50 2.24 -2.52 6.28
C LEU A 50 3.25 -1.60 5.60
N ALA A 51 2.83 -0.88 4.56
CA ALA A 51 3.61 0.16 3.90
C ALA A 51 2.66 1.20 3.30
N ARG A 52 3.15 2.43 3.14
CA ARG A 52 2.40 3.50 2.46
C ARG A 52 2.94 3.69 1.03
N PRO A 53 2.08 3.70 0.00
CA PRO A 53 2.49 4.10 -1.34
C PRO A 53 2.95 5.57 -1.38
N THR A 54 3.84 5.88 -2.32
CA THR A 54 4.26 7.27 -2.57
C THR A 54 3.12 8.08 -3.21
N PRO A 55 3.13 9.42 -3.13
CA PRO A 55 2.05 10.25 -3.67
C PRO A 55 1.77 10.00 -5.17
N ASP A 56 2.80 9.76 -5.97
CA ASP A 56 2.68 9.41 -7.39
C ASP A 56 1.92 8.08 -7.60
N LYS A 57 2.21 7.07 -6.76
CA LYS A 57 1.51 5.77 -6.78
C LYS A 57 0.08 5.89 -6.30
N ILE A 58 -0.18 6.72 -5.28
CA ILE A 58 -1.53 7.01 -4.81
C ILE A 58 -2.36 7.62 -5.94
N ALA A 59 -1.86 8.66 -6.61
CA ALA A 59 -2.55 9.29 -7.73
C ALA A 59 -2.80 8.32 -8.90
N ALA A 60 -1.87 7.42 -9.17
CA ALA A 60 -2.05 6.37 -10.18
C ALA A 60 -3.14 5.35 -9.76
N ILE A 61 -3.16 4.95 -8.49
CA ILE A 61 -4.20 4.05 -7.94
C ILE A 61 -5.57 4.73 -7.99
N GLU A 62 -5.68 5.98 -7.55
CA GLU A 62 -6.92 6.77 -7.58
C GLU A 62 -7.48 6.84 -9.01
N LYS A 63 -6.63 7.17 -9.99
CA LYS A 63 -7.04 7.20 -11.41
C LYS A 63 -7.39 5.82 -11.96
N LEU A 64 -6.67 4.77 -11.59
CA LEU A 64 -6.94 3.41 -12.08
C LEU A 64 -8.25 2.86 -11.55
N THR A 65 -8.55 3.18 -10.29
CA THR A 65 -9.72 2.68 -9.56
C THR A 65 -10.89 3.63 -9.64
N ASP A 66 -10.85 4.64 -10.52
CA ASP A 66 -11.89 5.66 -10.68
C ASP A 66 -12.35 6.28 -9.32
N HIS A 67 -11.37 6.61 -8.48
CA HIS A 67 -11.58 7.15 -7.12
C HIS A 67 -12.28 6.21 -6.12
N GLU A 68 -12.40 4.91 -6.40
CA GLU A 68 -12.89 3.91 -5.42
C GLU A 68 -11.87 3.65 -4.30
N VAL A 69 -10.57 3.89 -4.54
CA VAL A 69 -9.50 3.81 -3.55
C VAL A 69 -8.84 5.17 -3.43
N LEU A 70 -8.93 5.78 -2.25
CA LEU A 70 -8.49 7.14 -2.00
C LEU A 70 -7.20 7.19 -1.19
N ALA A 71 -6.52 8.34 -1.22
CA ALA A 71 -5.34 8.59 -0.39
C ALA A 71 -5.59 8.34 1.12
N GLU A 72 -6.82 8.58 1.57
CA GLU A 72 -7.24 8.43 2.97
C GLU A 72 -7.29 6.97 3.43
N ASP A 73 -7.54 6.03 2.52
CA ASP A 73 -7.56 4.60 2.83
C ASP A 73 -6.17 4.07 3.23
N PHE A 74 -5.11 4.73 2.76
CA PHE A 74 -3.73 4.43 3.12
C PHE A 74 -3.27 5.15 4.41
N ARG A 75 -4.13 5.92 5.07
CA ARG A 75 -3.77 6.77 6.23
C ARG A 75 -3.61 5.97 7.51
N GLU A 76 -4.37 4.88 7.70
CA GLU A 76 -4.31 3.99 8.88
C GLU A 76 -3.08 3.07 8.90
N TYR A 77 -1.96 3.48 8.30
CA TYR A 77 -0.67 2.83 8.47
C TYR A 77 -0.31 2.78 9.96
N ARG A 78 -0.57 1.64 10.61
CA ARG A 78 -0.03 1.33 11.94
C ARG A 78 1.44 1.01 11.78
N GLY A 79 2.26 2.04 11.65
CA GLY A 79 3.71 1.95 11.82
C GLY A 79 4.07 1.55 13.26
N ARG A 80 3.69 0.36 13.72
CA ARG A 80 4.31 -0.25 14.90
C ARG A 80 5.67 -0.78 14.49
N GLY A 81 6.68 0.09 14.66
CA GLY A 81 8.07 -0.34 14.74
C GLY A 81 9.03 0.39 13.83
N ARG A 82 9.28 1.68 14.10
CA ARG A 82 10.69 2.09 14.11
C ARG A 82 11.27 1.36 15.33
N PRO A 83 12.20 0.38 15.22
CA PRO A 83 13.02 0.08 16.38
C PRO A 83 13.68 1.40 16.81
N PRO A 84 13.86 1.70 18.11
CA PRO A 84 14.70 2.81 18.50
C PRO A 84 16.01 2.61 17.76
N ARG A 85 16.40 3.59 16.93
CA ARG A 85 17.75 3.68 16.41
C ARG A 85 18.61 3.61 17.67
N LYS A 86 19.22 2.46 17.96
CA LYS A 86 20.21 2.37 19.04
C LYS A 86 21.22 3.43 18.66
N THR A 87 21.18 4.53 19.39
CA THR A 87 22.21 5.54 19.44
C THR A 87 23.47 4.75 19.76
N VAL A 88 24.26 4.40 18.74
CA VAL A 88 25.64 4.01 18.98
C VAL A 88 26.28 5.30 19.46
N PRO A 89 26.71 5.43 20.74
CA PRO A 89 27.52 6.57 21.11
C PRO A 89 28.76 6.54 20.22
N ALA A 90 29.04 7.67 19.57
CA ALA A 90 30.32 7.86 18.89
C ALA A 90 31.45 7.57 19.90
N PRO A 91 32.46 6.75 19.57
CA PRO A 91 33.65 6.70 20.39
C PRO A 91 34.27 8.10 20.42
N GLN A 92 34.20 8.76 21.58
CA GLN A 92 35.01 9.94 21.86
C GLN A 92 36.43 9.47 22.11
N SER A 93 37.37 10.03 21.34
CA SER A 93 38.83 10.16 21.54
C SER A 93 39.62 8.95 22.05
#